data_AF-A0A1W1XM11-F1
#
_entry.id   AF-A0A1W1XM11-F1
#
_cell.length_a   1.000
_cell.length_b   1.000
_cell.length_c   1.000
_cell.angle_alpha   90.00
_cell.angle_beta   90.00
_cell.angle_gamma   90.00
#
_symmetry.space_group_name_H-M   'P 1'
#
loop_
_entity.id
_entity.type
_entity.pdbx_description
1 polymer ?
#
loop_
_entity_poly.entity_id
_entity_poly.type
_entity_poly.pdbx_seq_one_letter_code
_entity_poly.pdbx_strand_id
1 'polypeptide(L)'
;MGKYRCIICGAEINEINFGFNSVAFTEKNSQDHIIKCPFCGVGSEFLSKSEDVIRIGKNFLDEKTIKILDHAVKLEIFNGEFYKRAYKMAKQSDIKELFKALGNVEMMHAKIHFNIGGFEKMPTLVNVNYDKYDSDNALLELANAKEEHAVKFYEKYINEINNKDIVRIFGALCNVEKEHIALTSR
;
A
#
# COMPACT_ATOMS: atom_id res chain seq x y z
N MET A 1 -1.84 -8.46 -24.41
CA MET A 1 -1.27 -7.48 -23.46
C MET A 1 0.24 -7.62 -23.43
N GLY A 2 1.00 -6.51 -23.42
CA GLY A 2 2.44 -6.58 -23.18
C GLY A 2 2.74 -6.79 -21.69
N LYS A 3 3.87 -7.40 -21.35
CA LYS A 3 4.32 -7.50 -19.95
C LYS A 3 4.73 -6.12 -19.45
N TYR A 4 4.19 -5.71 -18.31
CA TYR A 4 4.61 -4.51 -17.60
C TYR A 4 5.31 -4.88 -16.30
N ARG A 5 6.11 -3.97 -15.78
CA ARG A 5 6.71 -4.03 -14.46
C ARG A 5 6.43 -2.72 -13.74
N CYS A 6 6.02 -2.81 -12.48
CA CYS A 6 5.92 -1.63 -11.63
C CYS A 6 7.32 -1.24 -11.14
N ILE A 7 7.76 -0.03 -11.45
CA ILE A 7 9.10 0.44 -11.08
C ILE A 7 9.24 0.69 -9.57
N ILE A 8 8.11 0.80 -8.83
CA ILE A 8 8.09 1.01 -7.38
C ILE A 8 8.15 -0.34 -6.64
N CYS A 9 7.17 -1.23 -6.85
CA CYS A 9 7.10 -2.49 -6.11
C CYS A 9 7.85 -3.65 -6.78
N GLY A 10 8.27 -3.49 -8.04
CA GLY A 10 8.98 -4.50 -8.81
C GLY A 10 8.11 -5.63 -9.36
N ALA A 11 6.80 -5.62 -9.13
CA ALA A 11 5.90 -6.69 -9.58
C ALA A 11 5.74 -6.70 -11.11
N GLU A 12 5.74 -7.91 -11.70
CA GLU A 12 5.38 -8.13 -13.11
C GLU A 12 3.85 -8.19 -13.25
N ILE A 13 3.33 -7.46 -14.24
CA ILE A 13 1.92 -7.38 -14.58
C ILE A 13 1.72 -8.04 -15.95
N ASN A 14 0.84 -9.04 -15.99
CA ASN A 14 0.54 -9.87 -17.14
C ASN A 14 -0.96 -10.21 -17.21
N GLU A 15 -1.35 -10.94 -18.26
CA GLU A 15 -2.73 -11.29 -18.58
C GLU A 15 -3.45 -12.10 -17.49
N ILE A 16 -2.70 -12.65 -16.53
CA ILE A 16 -3.25 -13.45 -15.41
C ILE A 16 -3.52 -12.57 -14.19
N ASN A 17 -2.69 -11.55 -13.94
CA ASN A 17 -2.69 -10.82 -12.67
C ASN A 17 -3.07 -9.34 -12.80
N PHE A 18 -3.39 -8.84 -13.99
CA PHE A 18 -3.73 -7.43 -14.21
C PHE A 18 -4.93 -6.95 -13.38
N GLY A 19 -5.87 -7.84 -13.03
CA GLY A 19 -7.04 -7.55 -12.20
C GLY A 19 -6.87 -7.88 -10.70
N PHE A 20 -5.67 -8.22 -10.26
CA PHE A 20 -5.41 -8.55 -8.84
C PHE A 20 -5.76 -7.35 -7.94
N ASN A 21 -6.33 -7.64 -6.77
CA ASN A 21 -6.84 -6.64 -5.82
C ASN A 21 -7.75 -5.53 -6.41
N SER A 22 -8.41 -5.75 -7.55
CA SER A 22 -9.16 -4.68 -8.26
C SER A 22 -10.26 -4.00 -7.44
N VAL A 23 -10.73 -4.60 -6.35
CA VAL A 23 -11.72 -4.00 -5.43
C VAL A 23 -11.11 -3.00 -4.42
N ALA A 24 -9.77 -2.97 -4.30
CA ALA A 24 -9.03 -1.97 -3.54
C ALA A 24 -8.77 -0.69 -4.34
N PHE A 25 -9.37 -0.56 -5.54
CA PHE A 25 -9.19 0.58 -6.43
C PHE A 25 -10.54 1.06 -7.00
N THR A 26 -10.70 2.38 -7.10
CA THR A 26 -11.84 3.07 -7.74
C THR A 26 -11.87 2.85 -9.24
N GLU A 27 -10.70 2.85 -9.90
CA GLU A 27 -10.56 2.50 -11.30
C GLU A 27 -9.89 1.13 -11.48
N LYS A 28 -10.35 0.36 -12.47
CA LYS A 28 -9.89 -1.02 -12.70
C LYS A 28 -9.12 -1.14 -14.00
N ASN A 29 -8.06 -1.94 -13.96
CA ASN A 29 -7.35 -2.35 -15.16
C ASN A 29 -8.25 -3.16 -16.09
N SER A 30 -7.99 -3.06 -17.39
CA SER A 30 -8.48 -3.98 -18.42
C SER A 30 -7.30 -4.61 -19.16
N GLN A 31 -7.54 -5.68 -19.91
CA GLN A 31 -6.48 -6.37 -20.65
C GLN A 31 -5.76 -5.46 -21.68
N ASP A 32 -6.46 -4.45 -22.19
CA ASP A 32 -5.92 -3.49 -23.16
C ASP A 32 -5.45 -2.17 -22.53
N HIS A 33 -5.85 -1.90 -21.28
CA HIS A 33 -5.58 -0.65 -20.60
C HIS A 33 -5.21 -0.87 -19.14
N ILE A 34 -3.90 -0.86 -18.87
CA ILE A 34 -3.32 -0.95 -17.52
C ILE A 34 -3.07 0.46 -16.99
N ILE A 35 -3.89 0.87 -16.04
CA ILE A 35 -3.88 2.22 -15.46
C ILE A 35 -3.20 2.28 -14.08
N LYS A 36 -3.06 1.14 -13.41
CA LYS A 36 -2.42 1.04 -12.11
C LYS A 36 -1.75 -0.31 -11.85
N CYS A 37 -0.81 -0.32 -10.92
CA CYS A 37 -0.22 -1.55 -10.41
C CYS A 37 -1.27 -2.32 -9.59
N PRO A 38 -1.63 -3.57 -9.95
CA PRO A 38 -2.63 -4.34 -9.21
C PRO A 38 -2.13 -4.84 -7.84
N PHE A 39 -0.85 -4.60 -7.52
CA PHE A 39 -0.24 -5.05 -6.26
C PHE A 39 -0.07 -3.92 -5.24
N CYS A 40 0.24 -2.70 -5.68
CA CYS A 40 0.50 -1.56 -4.80
C CYS A 40 -0.25 -0.28 -5.21
N GLY A 41 -1.22 -0.37 -6.12
CA GLY A 41 -2.12 0.73 -6.49
C GLY A 41 -1.53 1.90 -7.28
N VAL A 42 -0.21 2.08 -7.35
CA VAL A 42 0.41 3.22 -8.02
C VAL A 42 0.03 3.33 -9.49
N GLY A 43 -0.07 4.55 -10.00
CA GLY A 43 -0.54 4.86 -11.36
C GLY A 43 0.37 4.37 -12.49
N SER A 44 -0.17 4.42 -13.71
CA SER A 44 0.47 3.95 -14.95
C SER A 44 1.82 4.61 -15.26
N GLU A 45 2.06 5.82 -14.76
CA GLU A 45 3.33 6.54 -14.86
C GLU A 45 4.50 5.85 -14.14
N PHE A 46 4.19 4.85 -13.31
CA PHE A 46 5.16 3.96 -12.64
C PHE A 46 5.21 2.56 -13.26
N LEU A 47 4.56 2.35 -14.40
CA LEU A 47 4.55 1.07 -15.10
C LEU A 47 5.41 1.16 -16.36
N SER A 48 6.40 0.28 -16.45
CA SER A 48 7.32 0.22 -17.59
C SER A 48 7.26 -1.13 -18.27
N LYS A 49 7.61 -1.18 -19.56
CA LYS A 49 7.89 -2.44 -20.27
C LYS A 49 9.35 -2.88 -20.11
N SER A 50 10.21 -2.02 -19.55
CA SER A 50 11.59 -2.35 -19.18
C SER A 50 11.64 -3.12 -17.86
N GLU A 51 12.81 -3.67 -17.53
CA GLU A 51 13.03 -4.35 -16.25
C GLU A 51 13.37 -3.39 -15.09
N ASP A 52 13.30 -2.08 -15.32
CA ASP A 52 13.73 -1.07 -14.37
C ASP A 52 12.89 -1.10 -13.08
N VAL A 53 13.59 -1.07 -11.95
CA VAL A 53 13.00 -0.93 -10.61
C VAL A 53 13.84 0.10 -9.88
N ILE A 54 13.18 1.04 -9.20
CA ILE A 54 13.85 2.03 -8.38
C ILE A 54 14.57 1.27 -7.26
N ARG A 55 15.90 1.29 -7.28
CA ARG A 55 16.75 0.67 -6.27
C ARG A 55 17.52 1.76 -5.56
N ILE A 56 17.21 1.95 -4.28
CA ILE A 56 17.90 2.90 -3.43
C ILE A 56 18.77 2.10 -2.47
N GLY A 57 20.09 2.24 -2.59
CA GLY A 57 21.02 1.59 -1.68
C GLY A 57 20.99 2.26 -0.30
N LYS A 58 21.04 1.47 0.77
CA LYS A 58 21.09 1.95 2.16
C LYS A 58 22.16 3.02 2.41
N ASN A 59 23.30 2.93 1.71
CA ASN A 59 24.41 3.88 1.81
C ASN A 59 24.05 5.31 1.34
N PHE A 60 22.91 5.49 0.67
CA PHE A 60 22.41 6.79 0.19
C PHE A 60 21.31 7.36 1.10
N LEU A 61 21.10 6.79 2.28
CA LEU A 61 20.08 7.22 3.24
C LEU A 61 20.72 7.85 4.47
N ASP A 62 20.23 9.04 4.84
CA ASP A 62 20.54 9.61 6.15
C ASP A 62 19.74 8.91 7.27
N GLU A 63 20.21 9.04 8.51
CA GLU A 63 19.58 8.39 9.67
C GLU A 63 18.12 8.78 9.85
N LYS A 64 17.77 10.01 9.46
CA LYS A 64 16.42 10.55 9.54
C LYS A 64 15.49 9.80 8.58
N THR A 65 15.91 9.64 7.34
CA THR A 65 15.20 8.90 6.29
C THR A 65 15.03 7.44 6.68
N ILE A 66 16.07 6.81 7.25
CA ILE A 66 15.99 5.42 7.74
C ILE A 66 14.90 5.29 8.82
N LYS A 67 14.84 6.22 9.78
CA LYS A 67 13.80 6.21 10.83
C LYS A 67 12.40 6.41 10.26
N ILE A 68 12.26 7.29 9.26
CA ILE A 68 10.98 7.51 8.57
C ILE A 68 10.53 6.24 7.84
N LEU A 69 11.43 5.57 7.13
CA LEU A 69 11.13 4.30 6.44
C LEU A 69 10.75 3.20 7.42
N ASP A 70 11.45 3.08 8.56
CA ASP A 70 11.10 2.12 9.61
C ASP A 70 9.68 2.38 10.17
N HIS A 71 9.33 3.65 10.40
CA HIS A 71 7.98 4.02 10.81
C HIS A 71 6.94 3.71 9.73
N ALA A 72 7.25 3.96 8.45
CA ALA A 72 6.37 3.63 7.34
C ALA A 72 6.13 2.11 7.26
N VAL A 73 7.17 1.28 7.37
CA VAL A 73 7.03 -0.20 7.43
C VAL A 73 6.06 -0.61 8.54
N LYS A 74 6.21 -0.05 9.74
CA LYS A 74 5.37 -0.38 10.89
C LYS A 74 3.92 0.06 10.69
N LEU A 75 3.72 1.25 10.13
CA LEU A 75 2.40 1.77 9.79
C LEU A 75 1.66 0.80 8.85
N GLU A 76 2.29 0.41 7.74
CA GLU A 76 1.63 -0.43 6.74
C GLU A 76 1.41 -1.86 7.22
N ILE A 77 2.31 -2.42 8.04
CA ILE A 77 2.04 -3.72 8.69
C ILE A 77 0.86 -3.60 9.65
N PHE A 78 0.74 -2.49 10.38
CA PHE A 78 -0.36 -2.28 11.31
C PHE A 78 -1.72 -2.15 10.59
N ASN A 79 -1.75 -1.52 9.41
CA ASN A 79 -2.92 -1.45 8.55
C ASN A 79 -3.22 -2.81 7.91
N GLY A 80 -2.20 -3.50 7.35
CA GLY A 80 -2.35 -4.82 6.76
C GLY A 80 -2.88 -5.89 7.72
N GLU A 81 -2.36 -5.95 8.95
CA GLU A 81 -2.86 -6.89 9.97
C GLU A 81 -4.27 -6.53 10.47
N PHE A 82 -4.60 -5.23 10.54
CA PHE A 82 -5.98 -4.81 10.78
C PHE A 82 -6.91 -5.33 9.67
N TYR A 83 -6.58 -5.12 8.40
CA TYR A 83 -7.41 -5.55 7.28
C TYR A 83 -7.60 -7.06 7.23
N LYS A 84 -6.56 -7.83 7.55
CA LYS A 84 -6.63 -9.29 7.67
C LYS A 84 -7.56 -9.75 8.79
N ARG A 85 -7.65 -8.99 9.89
CA ARG A 85 -8.61 -9.25 10.98
C ARG A 85 -10.02 -8.80 10.58
N ALA A 86 -10.16 -7.61 9.99
CA ALA A 86 -11.41 -7.06 9.49
C ALA A 86 -12.06 -7.98 8.44
N TYR A 87 -11.28 -8.56 7.52
CA TYR A 87 -11.74 -9.58 6.57
C TYR A 87 -12.43 -10.78 7.25
N LYS A 88 -11.92 -11.23 8.41
CA LYS A 88 -12.50 -12.34 9.15
C LYS A 88 -13.75 -11.95 9.95
N MET A 89 -13.87 -10.67 10.29
CA MET A 89 -14.96 -10.14 11.11
C MET A 89 -16.13 -9.59 10.30
N ALA A 90 -15.86 -9.09 9.09
CA ALA A 90 -16.87 -8.56 8.22
C ALA A 90 -17.98 -9.60 7.94
N LYS A 91 -19.19 -9.13 7.69
CA LYS A 91 -20.37 -9.96 7.46
C LYS A 91 -20.69 -10.01 5.96
N GLN A 92 -20.73 -8.86 5.31
CA GLN A 92 -21.00 -8.75 3.88
C GLN A 92 -19.81 -9.20 3.02
N SER A 93 -20.10 -9.90 1.92
CA SER A 93 -19.08 -10.53 1.07
C SER A 93 -18.22 -9.53 0.32
N ASP A 94 -18.80 -8.44 -0.16
CA ASP A 94 -18.11 -7.35 -0.85
C ASP A 94 -17.15 -6.61 0.09
N ILE A 95 -17.55 -6.37 1.34
CA ILE A 95 -16.71 -5.76 2.37
C ILE A 95 -15.56 -6.70 2.78
N LYS A 96 -15.82 -8.01 2.87
CA LYS A 96 -14.76 -9.01 3.05
C LYS A 96 -13.73 -8.92 1.93
N GLU A 97 -14.18 -8.95 0.67
CA GLU A 97 -13.29 -8.89 -0.48
C GLU A 97 -12.48 -7.60 -0.51
N LEU A 98 -13.10 -6.47 -0.18
CA LEU A 98 -12.41 -5.19 0.00
C LEU A 98 -11.29 -5.30 1.04
N PHE A 99 -11.59 -5.73 2.26
CA PHE A 99 -10.58 -5.82 3.32
C PHE A 99 -9.47 -6.81 2.98
N LYS A 100 -9.78 -7.91 2.28
CA LYS A 100 -8.75 -8.83 1.79
C LYS A 100 -7.82 -8.14 0.78
N ALA A 101 -8.38 -7.37 -0.15
CA ALA A 101 -7.61 -6.67 -1.16
C ALA A 101 -6.76 -5.54 -0.56
N LEU A 102 -7.33 -4.69 0.30
CA LEU A 102 -6.61 -3.65 1.03
C LEU A 102 -5.47 -4.25 1.84
N GLY A 103 -5.72 -5.31 2.61
CA GLY A 103 -4.67 -5.98 3.38
C GLY A 103 -3.51 -6.50 2.53
N ASN A 104 -3.76 -6.95 1.30
CA ASN A 104 -2.68 -7.35 0.38
C ASN A 104 -1.87 -6.14 -0.11
N VAL A 105 -2.53 -5.02 -0.38
CA VAL A 105 -1.91 -3.76 -0.83
C VAL A 105 -1.04 -3.17 0.28
N GLU A 106 -1.55 -3.09 1.51
CA GLU A 106 -0.79 -2.58 2.66
C GLU A 106 0.47 -3.41 2.93
N MET A 107 0.37 -4.74 2.84
CA MET A 107 1.55 -5.60 3.00
C MET A 107 2.56 -5.40 1.86
N MET A 108 2.12 -5.00 0.67
CA MET A 108 3.01 -4.59 -0.40
C MET A 108 3.66 -3.22 -0.10
N HIS A 109 2.92 -2.26 0.45
CA HIS A 109 3.46 -0.96 0.88
C HIS A 109 4.54 -1.13 1.95
N ALA A 110 4.27 -1.97 2.96
CA ALA A 110 5.26 -2.37 3.96
C ALA A 110 6.53 -2.92 3.30
N LYS A 111 6.38 -3.81 2.31
CA LYS A 111 7.51 -4.42 1.59
C LYS A 111 8.31 -3.40 0.78
N ILE A 112 7.65 -2.42 0.17
CA ILE A 112 8.32 -1.34 -0.56
C ILE A 112 9.24 -0.57 0.38
N HIS A 113 8.71 -0.05 1.49
CA HIS A 113 9.51 0.69 2.48
C HIS A 113 10.61 -0.17 3.10
N PHE A 114 10.32 -1.44 3.34
CA PHE A 114 11.27 -2.39 3.89
C PHE A 114 12.49 -2.56 2.98
N ASN A 115 12.24 -2.74 1.68
CA ASN A 115 13.29 -2.89 0.68
C ASN A 115 14.09 -1.60 0.51
N ILE A 116 13.44 -0.43 0.51
CA ILE A 116 14.12 0.87 0.41
C ILE A 116 15.03 1.09 1.61
N GLY A 117 14.54 0.81 2.83
CA GLY A 117 15.31 0.96 4.07
C GLY A 117 16.47 -0.03 4.21
N GLY A 118 16.52 -1.07 3.38
CA GLY A 118 17.53 -2.13 3.46
C GLY A 118 17.49 -2.84 4.81
N PHE A 119 16.29 -3.03 5.36
CA PHE A 119 16.10 -3.76 6.61
C PHE A 119 16.24 -5.27 6.37
N GLU A 120 16.67 -5.99 7.39
CA GLU A 120 16.92 -7.44 7.28
C GLU A 120 15.75 -8.28 7.80
N LYS A 121 14.92 -7.71 8.68
CA LYS A 121 13.81 -8.42 9.33
C LYS A 121 12.58 -7.54 9.42
N MET A 122 11.46 -8.04 8.90
CA MET A 122 10.16 -7.40 9.08
C MET A 122 9.81 -7.33 10.57
N PRO A 123 9.34 -6.19 11.08
CA PRO A 123 8.97 -6.08 12.48
C PRO A 123 7.75 -6.97 12.77
N THR A 124 7.77 -7.64 13.92
CA THR A 124 6.60 -8.34 14.45
C THR A 124 5.87 -7.36 15.36
N LEU A 125 4.63 -7.02 15.01
CA LEU A 125 3.81 -6.10 15.80
C LEU A 125 2.91 -6.85 16.79
N VAL A 126 2.50 -6.13 17.84
CA VAL A 126 1.56 -6.65 18.84
C VAL A 126 0.19 -6.83 18.20
N ASN A 127 -0.47 -7.96 18.52
CA ASN A 127 -1.82 -8.21 18.06
C ASN A 127 -2.81 -7.32 18.83
N VAL A 128 -3.55 -6.47 18.10
CA VAL A 128 -4.55 -5.57 18.67
C VAL A 128 -5.90 -6.27 18.72
N ASN A 129 -6.61 -6.13 19.85
CA ASN A 129 -7.97 -6.62 19.95
C ASN A 129 -8.94 -5.64 19.26
N TYR A 130 -9.69 -6.15 18.28
CA TYR A 130 -10.70 -5.40 17.52
C TYR A 130 -12.15 -5.85 17.83
N ASP A 131 -12.38 -6.69 18.84
CA ASP A 131 -13.70 -7.29 19.13
C ASP A 131 -14.79 -6.27 19.47
N LYS A 132 -14.42 -5.03 19.82
CA LYS A 132 -15.37 -3.92 20.02
C LYS A 132 -16.00 -3.40 18.72
N TYR A 133 -15.47 -3.76 17.55
CA TYR A 133 -16.00 -3.38 16.23
C TYR A 133 -16.85 -4.54 15.69
N ASP A 134 -18.15 -4.54 15.98
CA ASP A 134 -19.06 -5.68 15.81
C ASP A 134 -19.95 -5.61 14.53
N SER A 135 -19.76 -4.58 13.72
CA SER A 135 -20.49 -4.33 12.48
C SER A 135 -19.55 -3.95 11.34
N ASP A 136 -20.00 -4.16 10.12
CA ASP A 136 -19.25 -3.78 8.92
C ASP A 136 -19.01 -2.26 8.88
N ASN A 137 -20.00 -1.45 9.27
CA ASN A 137 -19.87 0.01 9.35
C ASN A 137 -18.78 0.41 10.35
N ALA A 138 -18.76 -0.19 11.55
CA ALA A 138 -17.73 0.11 12.54
C ALA A 138 -16.32 -0.28 12.06
N LEU A 139 -16.20 -1.36 11.27
CA LEU A 139 -14.93 -1.74 10.64
C LEU A 139 -14.52 -0.78 9.53
N LEU A 140 -15.47 -0.31 8.71
CA LEU A 140 -15.23 0.66 7.64
C LEU A 140 -14.83 2.03 8.21
N GLU A 141 -15.49 2.50 9.27
CA GLU A 141 -15.11 3.74 9.97
C GLU A 141 -13.68 3.68 10.51
N LEU A 142 -13.30 2.54 11.13
CA LEU A 142 -11.93 2.36 11.59
C LEU A 142 -10.93 2.25 10.43
N ALA A 143 -11.30 1.57 9.34
CA ALA A 143 -10.48 1.50 8.14
C ALA A 143 -10.22 2.90 7.60
N ASN A 144 -11.26 3.70 7.45
CA ASN A 144 -11.15 5.07 6.98
C ASN A 144 -10.22 5.93 7.85
N ALA A 145 -10.38 5.86 9.18
CA ALA A 145 -9.50 6.57 10.11
C ALA A 145 -8.02 6.14 9.99
N LYS A 146 -7.76 4.88 9.66
CA LYS A 146 -6.40 4.36 9.43
C LYS A 146 -5.80 4.89 8.12
N GLU A 147 -6.60 4.97 7.06
CA GLU A 147 -6.18 5.54 5.78
C GLU A 147 -5.89 7.05 5.90
N GLU A 148 -6.75 7.79 6.62
CA GLU A 148 -6.48 9.19 6.93
C GLU A 148 -5.18 9.39 7.71
N HIS A 149 -4.88 8.48 8.66
CA HIS A 149 -3.64 8.52 9.42
C HIS A 149 -2.43 8.23 8.52
N ALA A 150 -2.55 7.29 7.58
CA ALA A 150 -1.50 7.00 6.61
C ALA A 150 -1.23 8.19 5.68
N VAL A 151 -2.27 8.83 5.14
CA VAL A 151 -2.14 10.07 4.34
C VAL A 151 -1.42 11.15 5.15
N LYS A 152 -1.85 11.42 6.38
CA LYS A 152 -1.21 12.42 7.27
C LYS A 152 0.26 12.08 7.54
N PHE A 153 0.59 10.80 7.71
CA PHE A 153 1.97 10.35 7.87
C PHE A 153 2.80 10.68 6.62
N TYR A 154 2.34 10.27 5.43
CA TYR A 154 3.05 10.54 4.19
C TYR A 154 3.24 12.03 3.93
N GLU A 155 2.18 12.83 4.04
CA GLU A 155 2.22 14.28 3.79
C GLU A 155 3.14 15.02 4.77
N LYS A 156 3.22 14.56 6.02
CA LYS A 156 4.14 15.11 7.01
C LYS A 156 5.59 14.80 6.63
N TYR A 157 5.91 13.52 6.43
CA TYR A 157 7.30 13.07 6.35
C TYR A 157 7.92 13.22 4.96
N ILE A 158 7.12 13.41 3.90
CA ILE A 158 7.66 13.65 2.54
C ILE A 158 8.59 14.87 2.48
N ASN A 159 8.29 15.93 3.26
CA ASN A 159 9.10 17.15 3.35
C ASN A 159 10.37 16.98 4.21
N GLU A 160 10.48 15.84 4.90
CA GLU A 160 11.60 15.52 5.77
C GLU A 160 12.64 14.60 5.11
N ILE A 161 12.39 14.17 3.87
CA ILE A 161 13.20 13.23 3.09
C ILE A 161 14.01 13.98 2.03
N ASN A 162 15.32 13.76 2.02
CA ASN A 162 16.24 14.44 1.08
C ASN A 162 16.37 13.72 -0.28
N ASN A 163 16.03 12.44 -0.34
CA ASN A 163 16.16 11.64 -1.55
C ASN A 163 14.91 11.79 -2.46
N LYS A 164 15.12 12.32 -3.67
CA LYS A 164 14.04 12.60 -4.63
C LYS A 164 13.25 11.37 -5.07
N ASP A 165 13.89 10.21 -5.17
CA ASP A 165 13.19 8.97 -5.54
C ASP A 165 12.29 8.48 -4.41
N ILE A 166 12.74 8.60 -3.14
CA ILE A 166 11.90 8.28 -1.98
C ILE A 166 10.73 9.26 -1.88
N VAL A 167 10.97 10.56 -2.09
CA VAL A 167 9.89 11.57 -2.15
C VAL A 167 8.86 11.19 -3.22
N ARG A 168 9.31 10.78 -4.41
CA ARG A 168 8.43 10.33 -5.49
C ARG A 168 7.62 9.08 -5.10
N ILE A 169 8.24 8.11 -4.44
CA ILE A 169 7.56 6.90 -3.95
C ILE A 169 6.54 7.25 -2.86
N PHE A 170 6.91 8.08 -1.88
CA PHE A 170 6.01 8.54 -0.83
C PHE A 170 4.78 9.26 -1.41
N GLY A 171 4.98 10.14 -2.39
CA GLY A 171 3.88 10.80 -3.08
C GLY A 171 2.96 9.82 -3.82
N ALA A 172 3.54 8.81 -4.47
CA ALA A 172 2.77 7.78 -5.19
C ALA A 172 1.91 6.95 -4.23
N LEU A 173 2.47 6.47 -3.12
CA LEU A 173 1.74 5.68 -2.12
C LEU A 173 0.69 6.53 -1.39
N CYS A 174 1.01 7.79 -1.07
CA CYS A 174 0.04 8.73 -0.49
C CYS A 174 -1.21 8.91 -1.36
N ASN A 175 -1.06 8.94 -2.69
CA ASN A 175 -2.21 9.00 -3.60
C ASN A 175 -3.05 7.72 -3.56
N VAL A 176 -2.43 6.56 -3.35
CA VAL A 176 -3.13 5.28 -3.17
C VAL A 176 -3.92 5.30 -1.86
N GLU A 177 -3.35 5.80 -0.76
CA GLU A 177 -4.09 5.89 0.51
C GLU A 177 -5.29 6.85 0.42
N LYS A 178 -5.17 7.95 -0.35
CA LYS A 178 -6.31 8.84 -0.64
C LYS A 178 -7.44 8.12 -1.38
N GLU A 179 -7.10 7.19 -2.27
CA GLU A 179 -8.07 6.33 -2.94
C GLU A 179 -8.72 5.34 -1.96
N HIS A 180 -7.94 4.77 -1.02
CA HIS A 180 -8.45 3.91 0.03
C HIS A 180 -9.43 4.62 0.98
N ILE A 181 -9.20 5.91 1.30
CA ILE A 181 -10.17 6.74 2.04
C ILE A 181 -11.53 6.75 1.33
N ALA A 182 -11.54 7.00 0.01
CA ALA A 182 -12.78 7.04 -0.76
C ALA A 182 -13.50 5.69 -0.76
N LEU A 183 -12.76 4.58 -0.80
CA LEU A 183 -13.31 3.22 -0.79
C LEU A 183 -13.86 2.80 0.58
N THR A 184 -13.36 3.38 1.66
CA THR A 184 -13.75 3.05 3.04
C THR A 184 -14.81 3.99 3.61
N SER A 185 -15.10 5.11 2.92
CA SER A 185 -16.13 6.10 3.29
C SER A 185 -17.54 5.76 2.78
N ARG A 186 -17.78 4.51 2.35
CA ARG A 186 -19.01 4.10 1.67
C ARG A 186 -20.15 3.75 2.62
#